data_AF-A0A1C5AYE6-F1
#
_entry.id   AF-A0A1C5AYE6-F1
#
_cell.length_a   1.000
_cell.length_b   1.000
_cell.length_c   1.000
_cell.angle_alpha   90.00
_cell.angle_beta   90.00
_cell.angle_gamma   90.00
#
_symmetry.space_group_name_H-M   'P 1'
#
loop_
_entity.id
_entity.type
_entity.pdbx_description
1 polymer ?
#
loop_
_entity_poly.entity_id
_entity_poly.type
_entity_poly.pdbx_seq_one_letter_code
_entity_poly.pdbx_strand_id
1 'polypeptide(L)'
;MARSKATNVGVLSAGVALLASAAVAVALPANAAAAGCSVTYAVSSQWGEGFGANVSITNLGDPVSSWTLTWSYGAGQTVTQAWNATVTQSGAAVTAKNVSYNGSIATNASVSFGFNGSWSGSNPVPTSFALNGVACNGGTPPTTPPTTPPTNPPTTPPPTTPPPTTPPASCALPTSYRWSSTGPLAQPKAG
;
A
#
# COMPACT_ATOMS: atom_id res chain seq x y z
N MET A 1 -83.35 1.84 28.70
CA MET A 1 -81.93 2.21 28.93
C MET A 1 -81.43 2.89 27.67
N ALA A 2 -81.20 4.20 27.78
CA ALA A 2 -81.04 5.18 26.69
C ALA A 2 -79.61 5.22 26.13
N ARG A 3 -79.44 5.14 24.80
CA ARG A 3 -79.08 6.23 23.86
C ARG A 3 -77.75 6.98 24.11
N SER A 4 -76.84 6.80 23.14
CA SER A 4 -76.14 7.83 22.35
C SER A 4 -75.11 8.76 23.03
N LYS A 5 -73.91 8.87 22.43
CA LYS A 5 -73.50 10.01 21.58
C LYS A 5 -71.98 9.98 21.28
N ALA A 6 -71.64 10.27 20.02
CA ALA A 6 -70.33 10.76 19.62
C ALA A 6 -70.10 12.18 20.18
N THR A 7 -68.85 12.56 20.43
CA THR A 7 -68.47 13.96 20.62
C THR A 7 -67.06 14.20 20.07
N ASN A 8 -67.00 15.04 19.04
CA ASN A 8 -65.80 15.71 18.55
C ASN A 8 -65.67 17.09 19.23
N VAL A 9 -64.46 17.66 19.12
CA VAL A 9 -64.07 19.09 19.15
C VAL A 9 -63.48 19.64 20.45
N GLY A 10 -62.28 20.24 20.34
CA GLY A 10 -61.73 21.23 21.28
C GLY A 10 -60.21 21.45 21.18
N VAL A 11 -59.77 22.32 20.27
CA VAL A 11 -58.38 22.76 20.05
C VAL A 11 -57.91 23.70 21.18
N LEU A 12 -56.60 23.74 21.44
CA LEU A 12 -55.71 24.92 21.72
C LEU A 12 -54.70 24.62 22.84
N SER A 13 -53.40 24.56 22.50
CA SER A 13 -52.29 25.25 23.20
C SER A 13 -50.94 24.74 22.71
N ALA A 14 -50.06 25.67 22.37
CA ALA A 14 -48.72 25.47 21.83
C ALA A 14 -47.79 24.72 22.81
N GLY A 15 -46.93 23.85 22.27
CA GLY A 15 -45.85 23.19 23.01
C GLY A 15 -44.73 22.77 22.06
N VAL A 16 -43.56 23.36 22.26
CA VAL A 16 -42.38 23.32 21.41
C VAL A 16 -41.75 21.93 21.29
N ALA A 17 -41.25 21.64 20.08
CA ALA A 17 -40.15 20.76 19.68
C ALA A 17 -39.96 19.41 20.40
N LEU A 18 -39.88 18.34 19.58
CA LEU A 18 -38.67 17.53 19.43
C LEU A 18 -38.87 16.71 18.13
N LEU A 19 -38.19 17.11 17.06
CA LEU A 19 -37.96 16.20 15.93
C LEU A 19 -37.05 15.10 16.48
N ALA A 20 -37.64 14.00 16.96
CA ALA A 20 -36.92 12.77 17.16
C ALA A 20 -36.59 12.20 15.77
N SER A 21 -35.55 12.74 15.14
CA SER A 21 -34.89 12.07 14.03
C SER A 21 -34.35 10.76 14.59
N ALA A 22 -35.09 9.67 14.35
CA ALA A 22 -34.60 8.32 14.53
C ALA A 22 -33.38 8.17 13.63
N ALA A 23 -32.19 8.32 14.20
CA ALA A 23 -30.95 7.93 13.55
C ALA A 23 -31.05 6.42 13.33
N VAL A 24 -31.41 6.01 12.11
CA VAL A 24 -31.25 4.63 11.68
C VAL A 24 -29.74 4.42 11.60
N ALA A 25 -29.16 3.96 12.70
CA ALA A 25 -27.83 3.38 12.69
C ALA A 25 -27.92 2.17 11.77
N VAL A 26 -27.53 2.35 10.51
CA VAL A 26 -27.31 1.24 9.60
C VAL A 26 -26.15 0.45 10.19
N ALA A 27 -26.47 -0.57 10.99
CA ALA A 27 -25.52 -1.59 11.37
C ALA A 27 -25.13 -2.31 10.08
N LEU A 28 -24.04 -1.84 9.46
CA LEU A 28 -23.33 -2.62 8.46
C LEU A 28 -23.04 -3.99 9.12
N PRO A 29 -23.21 -5.11 8.39
CA PRO A 29 -22.82 -6.38 8.94
C PRO A 29 -21.34 -6.27 9.33
N ALA A 30 -21.08 -6.31 10.63
CA ALA A 30 -19.77 -6.61 11.14
C ALA A 30 -19.53 -8.06 10.75
N ASN A 31 -18.94 -8.27 9.58
CA ASN A 31 -18.47 -9.58 9.13
C ASN A 31 -17.29 -9.95 10.03
N ALA A 32 -17.59 -10.33 11.27
CA ALA A 32 -16.67 -10.92 12.21
C ALA A 32 -16.55 -12.41 11.87
N ALA A 33 -15.81 -12.72 10.80
CA ALA A 33 -15.23 -14.01 10.41
C ALA A 33 -14.88 -13.89 8.91
N ALA A 34 -13.65 -14.01 8.44
CA ALA A 34 -12.48 -14.71 8.94
C ALA A 34 -11.25 -13.78 9.06
N ALA A 35 -10.28 -14.17 9.88
CA ALA A 35 -8.91 -13.66 9.83
C ALA A 35 -8.31 -13.97 8.44
N GLY A 36 -8.63 -13.14 7.46
CA GLY A 36 -8.53 -13.51 6.04
C GLY A 36 -7.48 -12.76 5.26
N CYS A 37 -6.58 -12.02 5.91
CA CYS A 37 -5.53 -11.30 5.21
C CYS A 37 -4.26 -11.16 6.03
N SER A 38 -3.14 -11.18 5.34
CA SER A 38 -1.82 -10.83 5.87
C SER A 38 -1.33 -9.59 5.15
N VAL A 39 -0.80 -8.62 5.90
CA VAL A 39 -0.33 -7.35 5.34
C VAL A 39 1.12 -7.16 5.72
N THR A 40 1.96 -7.07 4.69
CA THR A 40 3.38 -6.77 4.83
C THR A 40 3.60 -5.31 4.50
N TYR A 41 4.03 -4.54 5.50
CA TYR A 41 4.41 -3.15 5.33
C TYR A 41 5.93 -3.03 5.46
N ALA A 42 6.60 -2.59 4.40
CA ALA A 42 8.05 -2.42 4.39
C ALA A 42 8.41 -0.99 3.99
N VAL A 43 9.20 -0.31 4.81
CA VAL A 43 9.80 0.97 4.42
C VAL A 43 11.01 0.67 3.55
N SER A 44 10.87 0.82 2.24
CA SER A 44 11.93 0.51 1.27
C SER A 44 13.08 1.51 1.32
N SER A 45 12.75 2.79 1.57
CA SER A 45 13.69 3.90 1.53
C SER A 45 13.24 5.00 2.48
N GLN A 46 14.19 5.70 3.11
CA GLN A 46 13.93 6.84 3.98
C GLN A 46 15.00 7.91 3.75
N TRP A 47 14.60 9.17 3.70
CA TRP A 47 15.51 10.30 3.50
C TRP A 47 14.96 11.56 4.16
N GLY A 48 15.76 12.23 4.99
CA GLY A 48 15.29 13.43 5.71
C GLY A 48 13.93 13.18 6.39
N GLU A 49 12.94 14.00 6.07
CA GLU A 49 11.55 13.91 6.56
C GLU A 49 10.62 13.12 5.61
N GLY A 50 11.19 12.38 4.65
CA GLY A 50 10.48 11.55 3.67
C GLY A 50 10.75 10.06 3.83
N PHE A 51 9.81 9.25 3.38
CA PHE A 51 9.96 7.80 3.27
C PHE A 51 9.18 7.23 2.07
N GLY A 52 9.67 6.13 1.52
CA GLY A 52 8.98 5.29 0.56
C GLY A 52 8.64 3.95 1.20
N ALA A 53 7.39 3.54 1.11
CA ALA A 53 6.90 2.27 1.63
C ALA A 53 6.31 1.39 0.52
N ASN A 54 6.52 0.09 0.64
CA ASN A 54 5.86 -0.93 -0.14
C ASN A 54 4.93 -1.74 0.77
N VAL A 55 3.70 -1.94 0.33
CA VAL A 55 2.68 -2.67 1.05
C VAL A 55 2.24 -3.84 0.20
N SER A 56 2.30 -5.04 0.76
CA SER A 56 1.79 -6.26 0.13
C SER A 56 0.62 -6.80 0.93
N ILE A 57 -0.48 -7.09 0.25
CA ILE A 57 -1.70 -7.65 0.82
C ILE A 57 -1.82 -9.07 0.28
N THR A 58 -1.80 -10.05 1.17
CA THR A 58 -2.10 -11.45 0.85
C THR A 58 -3.50 -11.77 1.35
N ASN A 59 -4.37 -12.22 0.45
CA ASN A 59 -5.70 -12.68 0.81
C ASN A 59 -5.62 -14.15 1.26
N LEU A 60 -5.97 -14.45 2.51
CA LEU A 60 -6.06 -15.78 3.09
C LEU A 60 -7.51 -16.27 3.23
N GLY A 61 -8.49 -15.42 2.91
CA GLY A 61 -9.92 -15.73 2.94
C GLY A 61 -10.52 -15.94 1.56
N ASP A 62 -11.82 -15.69 1.45
CA ASP A 62 -12.56 -15.77 0.19
C ASP A 62 -12.02 -14.79 -0.86
N PRO A 63 -12.09 -15.13 -2.16
CA PRO A 63 -11.64 -14.26 -3.23
C PRO A 63 -12.39 -12.92 -3.21
N VAL A 64 -11.66 -11.82 -3.36
CA VAL A 64 -12.21 -10.46 -3.38
C VAL A 64 -12.11 -9.85 -4.78
N SER A 65 -13.18 -9.21 -5.25
CA SER A 65 -13.19 -8.54 -6.57
C SER A 65 -12.66 -7.10 -6.52
N SER A 66 -12.69 -6.50 -5.34
CA SER A 66 -12.12 -5.18 -5.04
C SER A 66 -11.58 -5.19 -3.62
N TRP A 67 -10.53 -4.41 -3.40
CA TRP A 67 -9.90 -4.31 -2.09
C TRP A 67 -9.75 -2.86 -1.65
N THR A 68 -9.96 -2.66 -0.36
CA THR A 68 -9.76 -1.41 0.36
C THR A 68 -9.00 -1.77 1.63
N LEU A 69 -7.75 -1.31 1.73
CA LEU A 69 -6.93 -1.47 2.91
C LEU A 69 -7.01 -0.21 3.77
N THR A 70 -7.28 -0.36 5.05
CA THR A 70 -7.29 0.75 6.01
C THR A 70 -6.29 0.51 7.13
N TRP A 71 -5.63 1.59 7.56
CA TRP A 71 -4.75 1.60 8.72
C TRP A 71 -4.72 2.98 9.37
N SER A 72 -4.08 3.09 10.53
CA SER A 72 -3.89 4.37 11.23
C SER A 72 -2.44 4.61 11.57
N TYR A 73 -1.97 5.83 11.37
CA TYR A 73 -0.64 6.27 11.77
C TYR A 73 -0.61 6.73 13.23
N GLY A 74 0.45 6.34 13.95
CA GLY A 74 0.63 6.69 15.36
C GLY A 74 1.45 7.96 15.61
N ALA A 75 2.18 8.47 14.60
CA ALA A 75 3.15 9.55 14.79
C ALA A 75 3.06 10.67 13.72
N GLY A 76 1.86 10.90 13.18
CA GLY A 76 1.61 12.03 12.27
C GLY A 76 2.18 11.87 10.86
N GLN A 77 2.49 10.64 10.43
CA GLN A 77 2.94 10.40 9.06
C GLN A 77 1.85 10.78 8.05
N THR A 78 2.25 11.31 6.90
CA THR A 78 1.34 11.76 5.84
C THR A 78 1.72 11.14 4.50
N VAL A 79 0.76 10.60 3.77
CA VAL A 79 1.01 10.06 2.41
C VAL A 79 1.00 11.22 1.40
N THR A 80 2.04 11.33 0.56
CA THR A 80 2.20 12.41 -0.42
C THR A 80 1.98 11.96 -1.85
N GLN A 81 2.40 10.75 -2.21
CA GLN A 81 2.22 10.19 -3.54
C GLN A 81 2.06 8.66 -3.45
N ALA A 82 1.16 8.08 -4.22
CA ALA A 82 0.96 6.63 -4.27
C ALA A 82 0.89 6.13 -5.71
N TRP A 83 1.24 4.86 -5.89
CA TRP A 83 1.14 4.14 -7.17
C TRP A 83 0.62 2.72 -6.94
N ASN A 84 0.00 2.13 -7.96
CA ASN A 84 -0.76 0.88 -7.85
C ASN A 84 -1.91 0.90 -6.82
N ALA A 85 -2.26 2.06 -6.26
CA ALA A 85 -3.38 2.25 -5.36
C ALA A 85 -3.81 3.72 -5.35
N THR A 86 -5.08 3.98 -5.07
CA THR A 86 -5.57 5.32 -4.73
C THR A 86 -5.58 5.43 -3.21
N VAL A 87 -4.73 6.28 -2.65
CA VAL A 87 -4.60 6.47 -1.20
C VAL A 87 -5.20 7.80 -0.79
N THR A 88 -6.07 7.78 0.21
CA THR A 88 -6.63 8.97 0.85
C THR A 88 -6.37 8.92 2.35
N GLN A 89 -6.18 10.09 2.95
CA GLN A 89 -5.87 10.21 4.38
C GLN A 89 -6.74 11.29 5.02
N SER A 90 -7.26 10.99 6.21
CA SER A 90 -7.98 11.93 7.07
C SER A 90 -7.41 11.85 8.48
N GLY A 91 -6.66 12.88 8.88
CA GLY A 91 -5.88 12.85 10.12
C GLY A 91 -4.92 11.64 10.14
N ALA A 92 -5.06 10.79 11.15
CA ALA A 92 -4.26 9.57 11.28
C ALA A 92 -4.76 8.41 10.41
N ALA A 93 -6.02 8.42 9.97
CA ALA A 93 -6.63 7.30 9.27
C ALA A 93 -6.30 7.35 7.77
N VAL A 94 -5.80 6.23 7.24
CA VAL A 94 -5.44 6.08 5.83
C VAL A 94 -6.28 4.99 5.19
N THR A 95 -6.75 5.25 3.98
CA THR A 95 -7.52 4.33 3.15
C THR A 95 -6.84 4.19 1.79
N ALA A 96 -6.37 2.99 1.47
CA ALA A 96 -5.85 2.64 0.15
C ALA A 96 -6.87 1.78 -0.59
N LYS A 97 -7.26 2.20 -1.79
CA LYS A 97 -8.19 1.48 -2.66
C LYS A 97 -7.47 0.98 -3.91
N ASN A 98 -7.91 -0.17 -4.41
CA ASN A 98 -7.45 -0.70 -5.68
C ASN A 98 -7.65 0.27 -6.86
N VAL A 99 -6.79 0.15 -7.85
CA VAL A 99 -6.97 0.74 -9.19
C VAL A 99 -7.65 -0.28 -10.12
N SER A 100 -8.08 0.16 -11.30
CA SER A 100 -8.93 -0.65 -12.19
C SER A 100 -8.38 -2.03 -12.56
N TYR A 101 -7.06 -2.17 -12.65
CA TYR A 101 -6.42 -3.41 -13.10
C TYR A 101 -6.01 -4.37 -11.98
N ASN A 102 -6.03 -3.95 -10.71
CA ASN A 102 -5.52 -4.77 -9.60
C ASN A 102 -6.55 -5.00 -8.48
N GLY A 103 -7.84 -4.88 -8.78
CA GLY A 103 -8.91 -5.06 -7.79
C GLY A 103 -9.16 -6.50 -7.34
N SER A 104 -8.96 -7.47 -8.24
CA SER A 104 -9.24 -8.87 -7.94
C SER A 104 -8.07 -9.54 -7.23
N ILE A 105 -8.33 -10.15 -6.07
CA ILE A 105 -7.37 -10.95 -5.30
C ILE A 105 -8.02 -12.29 -4.98
N ALA A 106 -7.58 -13.35 -5.67
CA ALA A 106 -7.99 -14.71 -5.35
C ALA A 106 -7.49 -15.13 -3.95
N THR A 107 -8.06 -16.21 -3.41
CA THR A 107 -7.55 -16.83 -2.17
C THR A 107 -6.09 -17.26 -2.37
N ASN A 108 -5.24 -16.96 -1.39
CA ASN A 108 -3.78 -17.05 -1.39
C ASN A 108 -3.05 -16.21 -2.45
N ALA A 109 -3.75 -15.34 -3.19
CA ALA A 109 -3.09 -14.37 -4.07
C ALA A 109 -2.65 -13.13 -3.29
N SER A 110 -1.68 -12.42 -3.86
CA SER A 110 -1.15 -11.19 -3.27
C SER A 110 -1.15 -10.05 -4.27
N VAL A 111 -1.40 -8.85 -3.78
CA VAL A 111 -1.23 -7.60 -4.54
C VAL A 111 -0.32 -6.68 -3.75
N SER A 112 0.45 -5.87 -4.46
CA SER A 112 1.35 -4.91 -3.83
C SER A 112 1.14 -3.53 -4.39
N PHE A 113 1.26 -2.53 -3.53
CA PHE A 113 1.27 -1.12 -3.89
C PHE A 113 2.38 -0.40 -3.14
N GLY A 114 2.71 0.81 -3.60
CA GLY A 114 3.73 1.62 -2.95
C GLY A 114 3.30 3.06 -2.83
N PHE A 115 3.92 3.77 -1.91
CA PHE A 115 3.71 5.19 -1.73
C PHE A 115 4.92 5.87 -1.11
N ASN A 116 5.04 7.16 -1.38
CA ASN A 116 5.90 8.07 -0.67
C ASN A 116 5.07 8.83 0.36
N GLY A 117 5.66 9.08 1.52
CA GLY A 117 5.08 9.87 2.59
C GLY A 117 6.11 10.75 3.27
N SER A 118 5.61 11.67 4.08
CA SER A 118 6.39 12.49 5.01
C SER A 118 6.14 12.05 6.45
N TRP A 119 7.11 12.27 7.31
CA TRP A 119 7.06 11.95 8.74
C TRP A 119 7.77 13.05 9.53
N SER A 120 7.42 13.18 10.81
CA SER A 120 8.01 14.18 11.71
C SER A 120 8.36 13.54 13.04
N GLY A 121 9.63 13.62 13.47
CA GLY A 121 10.10 13.11 14.75
C GLY A 121 10.26 11.58 14.80
N SER A 122 9.23 10.81 14.48
CA SER A 122 9.27 9.34 14.46
C SER A 122 8.43 8.74 13.33
N ASN A 123 8.82 7.56 12.85
CA ASN A 123 8.12 6.83 11.80
C ASN A 123 7.84 5.37 12.23
N PRO A 124 6.96 5.12 13.21
CA PRO A 124 6.57 3.78 13.60
C PRO A 124 5.72 3.13 12.51
N VAL A 125 6.01 1.86 12.21
CA VAL A 125 5.23 1.06 11.26
C VAL A 125 3.86 0.72 11.88
N PRO A 126 2.74 0.92 11.14
CA PRO A 126 1.43 0.49 11.61
C PRO A 126 1.38 -1.03 11.81
N THR A 127 0.76 -1.49 12.90
CA THR A 127 0.60 -2.93 13.20
C THR A 127 -0.82 -3.44 12.98
N SER A 128 -1.78 -2.52 12.85
CA SER A 128 -3.20 -2.83 12.69
C SER A 128 -3.65 -2.42 11.29
N PHE A 129 -4.07 -3.42 10.51
CA PHE A 129 -4.59 -3.25 9.16
C PHE A 129 -5.96 -3.93 9.06
N ALA A 130 -6.84 -3.37 8.24
CA ALA A 130 -8.09 -4.02 7.86
C ALA A 130 -8.28 -4.01 6.35
N LEU A 131 -8.68 -5.15 5.79
CA LEU A 131 -9.02 -5.32 4.39
C LEU A 131 -10.55 -5.40 4.26
N ASN A 132 -11.16 -4.47 3.52
CA ASN A 132 -12.61 -4.36 3.34
C ASN A 132 -13.39 -4.33 4.67
N GLY A 133 -12.79 -3.75 5.72
CA GLY A 133 -13.34 -3.68 7.07
C GLY A 133 -13.08 -4.91 7.95
N VAL A 134 -12.43 -5.94 7.43
CA VAL A 134 -12.03 -7.15 8.18
C VAL A 134 -10.58 -6.99 8.67
N ALA A 135 -10.34 -7.18 9.96
CA ALA A 135 -8.99 -7.07 10.53
C ALA A 135 -8.06 -8.14 9.96
N CYS A 136 -6.87 -7.73 9.52
CA CYS A 136 -5.81 -8.63 9.08
C CYS A 136 -5.03 -9.12 10.31
N ASN A 137 -5.24 -10.37 10.72
CA ASN A 137 -4.40 -11.05 11.72
C ASN A 137 -3.12 -11.54 11.04
N GLY A 138 -2.23 -10.60 10.72
CA GLY A 138 -0.97 -10.88 10.06
C GLY A 138 -0.11 -9.63 10.12
N GLY A 139 0.22 -9.22 11.35
CA GLY A 139 1.22 -8.19 11.58
C GLY A 139 2.57 -8.72 11.11
N THR A 140 3.21 -7.97 10.23
CA THR A 140 4.59 -8.22 9.83
C THR A 140 5.48 -8.33 11.07
N PRO A 141 6.44 -9.28 11.12
CA PRO A 141 7.59 -9.11 11.99
C PRO A 141 8.21 -7.74 11.64
N PRO A 142 8.55 -6.90 12.63
CA PRO A 142 9.09 -5.58 12.34
C PRO A 142 10.41 -5.73 11.58
N THR A 143 10.37 -5.52 10.26
CA THR A 143 11.58 -5.30 9.46
C THR A 143 11.94 -3.83 9.63
N THR A 144 12.54 -3.54 10.79
CA THR A 144 13.39 -2.36 10.93
C THR A 144 14.38 -2.38 9.74
N PRO A 145 14.44 -1.35 8.88
CA PRO A 145 15.61 -1.17 8.03
C PRO A 145 16.83 -1.20 8.95
N PRO A 146 17.92 -1.93 8.64
CA PRO A 146 19.07 -1.95 9.53
C PRO A 146 19.66 -0.53 9.63
N THR A 147 19.45 0.13 10.76
CA THR A 147 19.98 1.48 11.04
C THR A 147 21.37 1.46 11.69
N THR A 148 22.11 0.36 11.61
CA THR A 148 23.55 0.36 11.90
C THR A 148 24.33 0.58 10.61
N PRO A 149 25.03 1.71 10.43
CA PRO A 149 26.21 1.73 9.57
C PRO A 149 27.13 0.59 10.00
N PRO A 150 27.68 -0.23 9.09
CA PRO A 150 28.73 -1.17 9.48
C PRO A 150 29.89 -0.35 10.06
N THR A 151 30.11 -0.45 11.38
CA THR A 151 31.20 0.28 12.07
C THR A 151 32.49 -0.54 12.09
N ASN A 152 32.66 -1.47 11.16
CA ASN A 152 33.94 -2.13 10.94
C ASN A 152 34.44 -1.78 9.53
N PRO A 153 35.49 -0.96 9.40
CA PRO A 153 36.27 -0.92 8.18
C PRO A 153 36.79 -2.35 7.91
N PRO A 154 36.80 -2.84 6.66
CA PRO A 154 37.59 -4.00 6.33
C PRO A 154 39.06 -3.67 6.61
N THR A 155 39.68 -4.28 7.64
CA THR A 155 41.12 -4.19 7.89
C THR A 155 41.92 -5.19 7.05
N THR A 156 41.46 -5.54 5.85
CA THR A 156 42.23 -6.40 4.96
C THR A 156 42.92 -5.52 3.92
N PRO A 157 44.26 -5.45 3.91
CA PRO A 157 44.99 -4.78 2.85
C PRO A 157 44.61 -5.38 1.49
N PRO A 158 44.53 -4.57 0.42
CA PRO A 158 44.39 -5.11 -0.93
C PRO A 158 45.59 -6.04 -1.23
N PRO A 159 45.38 -7.19 -1.90
CA PRO A 159 46.48 -8.05 -2.29
C PRO A 159 47.34 -7.33 -3.33
N THR A 160 48.59 -7.05 -2.99
CA THR A 160 49.61 -6.60 -3.93
C THR A 160 50.14 -7.80 -4.70
N THR A 161 49.41 -8.21 -5.75
CA THR A 161 49.95 -9.12 -6.75
C THR A 161 50.49 -8.29 -7.91
N PRO A 162 51.79 -8.37 -8.25
CA PRO A 162 52.35 -7.66 -9.39
C PRO A 162 51.70 -8.15 -10.71
N PRO A 163 51.60 -7.28 -11.72
CA PRO A 163 51.04 -7.66 -13.02
C PRO A 163 51.91 -8.74 -13.70
N PRO A 164 51.30 -9.71 -14.42
CA PRO A 164 52.04 -10.71 -15.15
C PRO A 164 52.79 -10.07 -16.34
N THR A 165 54.12 -10.21 -16.36
CA THR A 165 55.04 -9.76 -17.42
C THR A 165 55.18 -10.79 -18.54
N THR A 166 54.07 -11.22 -19.15
CA THR A 166 54.15 -12.10 -20.35
C THR A 166 53.60 -11.37 -21.58
N PRO A 167 54.40 -11.12 -22.62
CA PRO A 167 53.91 -10.54 -23.87
C PRO A 167 52.99 -11.52 -24.61
N PRO A 168 51.90 -11.06 -25.25
CA PRO A 168 51.10 -11.91 -26.10
C PRO A 168 51.87 -12.28 -27.38
N ALA A 169 51.99 -13.58 -27.63
CA ALA A 169 52.44 -14.11 -28.89
C ALA A 169 51.44 -13.73 -30.01
N SER A 170 51.99 -13.20 -31.10
CA SER A 170 51.32 -12.96 -32.37
C SER A 170 50.61 -14.22 -32.87
N CYS A 171 49.30 -14.13 -33.14
CA CYS A 171 48.58 -15.14 -33.92
C CYS A 171 47.46 -14.49 -34.75
N ALA A 172 47.32 -15.01 -35.96
CA ALA A 172 46.73 -14.39 -37.14
C ALA A 172 45.20 -14.18 -37.12
N LEU A 173 44.76 -13.12 -37.81
CA LEU A 173 43.36 -12.80 -38.10
C LEU A 173 42.82 -13.67 -39.25
N PRO A 174 41.70 -14.39 -39.10
CA PRO A 174 40.89 -14.82 -40.24
C PRO A 174 40.01 -13.67 -40.73
N THR A 175 40.24 -13.24 -41.97
CA THR A 175 39.41 -12.30 -42.74
C THR A 175 38.12 -12.98 -43.21
N SER A 176 36.98 -12.67 -42.58
CA SER A 176 35.62 -12.53 -43.16
C SER A 176 34.49 -12.97 -42.20
N TYR A 177 34.01 -12.03 -41.37
CA TYR A 177 32.68 -12.15 -40.77
C TYR A 177 31.68 -11.29 -41.56
N ARG A 178 30.75 -11.98 -42.22
CA ARG A 178 29.60 -11.44 -42.95
C ARG A 178 28.46 -11.23 -41.96
N TRP A 179 27.95 -10.00 -41.85
CA TRP A 179 26.77 -9.67 -41.07
C TRP A 179 25.50 -9.93 -41.90
N SER A 180 24.59 -10.77 -41.39
CA SER A 180 23.21 -10.85 -41.89
C SER A 180 22.33 -9.94 -41.03
N SER A 181 21.90 -8.82 -41.60
CA SER A 181 20.89 -7.92 -41.04
C SER A 181 19.56 -8.23 -41.73
N THR A 182 18.58 -8.73 -40.98
CA THR A 182 17.20 -8.88 -41.45
C THR A 182 16.36 -7.80 -40.76
N GLY A 183 16.15 -6.66 -41.43
CA GLY A 183 15.29 -5.58 -40.93
C GLY A 183 15.37 -4.31 -41.79
N PRO A 184 14.24 -3.78 -42.31
CA PRO A 184 14.25 -2.58 -43.16
C PRO A 184 14.71 -1.32 -42.40
N LEU A 185 15.60 -0.57 -43.04
CA LEU A 185 16.18 0.68 -42.56
C LEU A 185 15.16 1.83 -42.61
N ALA A 186 14.88 2.46 -41.47
CA ALA A 186 14.35 3.83 -41.44
C ALA A 186 15.51 4.77 -41.01
N GLN A 187 16.01 5.58 -41.94
CA GLN A 187 17.05 6.59 -41.68
C GLN A 187 16.44 7.83 -41.02
N PRO A 188 17.04 8.40 -39.96
CA PRO A 188 16.82 9.80 -39.63
C PRO A 188 17.68 10.71 -40.54
N LYS A 189 17.01 11.63 -41.22
CA LYS A 189 17.56 12.73 -42.01
C LYS A 189 18.16 13.78 -41.07
N ALA A 190 19.45 14.07 -41.23
CA ALA A 190 20.10 15.21 -40.58
C ALA A 190 19.71 16.51 -41.29
N GLY A 191 19.29 17.51 -40.52
CA GLY A 191 19.40 18.93 -40.86
C GLY A 191 20.62 19.52 -40.18
#